data_AF-A0A2D4PVP3-F1
#
_entry.id   AF-A0A2D4PVP3-F1
#
_cell.length_a   1.000
_cell.length_b   1.000
_cell.length_c   1.000
_cell.angle_alpha   90.00
_cell.angle_beta   90.00
_cell.angle_gamma   90.00
#
_symmetry.space_group_name_H-M   'P 1'
#
loop_
_entity.id
_entity.type
_entity.pdbx_description
1 polymer ?
#
loop_
_entity_poly.entity_id
_entity_poly.type
_entity_poly.pdbx_seq_one_letter_code
_entity_poly.pdbx_strand_id
1 'polypeptide(L)'
;NLTNKQLSIPEDFESKEEMVAFLTSAVSQAEGEREDIRQQLMEKKRQCRELLQQIASLKKEQQLQLTSTGGSNADSVPGEVHEALKERVEELEHHCIQLSGETDTIGEYIALYQNQRAILKQRHREKEDYINRLAQDKEDMKM
;
A
#
# COMPACT_ATOMS: atom_id res chain seq x y z
N ASN A 1 12.53 4.85 7.68
CA ASN A 1 12.70 3.86 8.76
C ASN A 1 11.37 3.19 9.03
N LEU A 2 11.02 2.16 8.23
CA LEU A 2 9.93 1.26 8.57
C LEU A 2 10.48 0.35 9.66
N THR A 3 10.07 0.58 10.91
CA THR A 3 10.40 -0.30 12.04
C THR A 3 9.80 -1.67 11.74
N ASN A 4 10.64 -2.60 11.30
CA ASN A 4 10.28 -4.01 11.20
C ASN A 4 10.14 -4.55 12.62
N LYS A 5 8.95 -4.37 13.21
CA LYS A 5 8.62 -4.93 14.52
C LYS A 5 8.25 -6.39 14.32
N GLN A 6 9.25 -7.25 14.54
CA GLN A 6 9.06 -8.69 14.51
C GLN A 6 8.11 -9.09 15.65
N LEU A 7 7.00 -9.75 15.31
CA LEU A 7 6.03 -10.25 16.28
C LEU A 7 6.66 -11.44 17.02
N SER A 8 7.00 -11.25 18.29
CA SER A 8 7.52 -12.31 19.15
C SER A 8 6.36 -13.17 19.66
N ILE A 9 6.28 -14.40 19.17
CA ILE A 9 5.28 -15.37 19.63
C ILE A 9 5.80 -16.03 20.92
N PRO A 10 5.02 -16.05 22.02
CA PRO A 10 5.36 -16.79 23.23
C PRO A 10 5.54 -18.30 22.93
N GLU A 11 6.49 -18.94 23.60
CA GLU A 11 6.76 -20.38 23.40
C GLU A 11 5.59 -21.26 23.88
N ASP A 12 4.88 -20.83 24.93
CA ASP A 12 3.72 -21.51 25.51
C ASP A 12 2.61 -20.51 25.87
N PHE A 13 1.38 -21.01 26.00
CA PHE A 13 0.23 -20.27 26.53
C PHE A 13 -0.42 -21.08 27.65
N GLU A 14 -0.75 -20.45 28.77
CA GLU A 14 -1.34 -21.11 29.94
C GLU A 14 -2.84 -21.40 29.72
N SER A 15 -3.50 -20.69 28.81
CA SER A 15 -4.91 -20.87 28.49
C SER A 15 -5.27 -20.45 27.05
N LYS A 16 -6.44 -20.89 26.57
CA LYS A 16 -6.99 -20.44 25.28
C LYS A 16 -7.32 -18.96 25.32
N GLU A 17 -7.83 -18.46 26.45
CA GLU A 17 -8.12 -17.04 26.68
C GLU A 17 -6.87 -16.17 26.53
N GLU A 18 -5.73 -16.59 27.07
CA GLU A 18 -4.45 -15.87 26.91
C GLU A 18 -3.99 -15.82 25.45
N MET A 19 -4.07 -16.93 24.73
CA MET A 19 -3.76 -16.99 23.31
C MET A 19 -4.67 -16.05 22.50
N VAL A 20 -5.98 -16.05 22.80
CA VAL A 20 -6.95 -15.15 22.15
C VAL A 20 -6.62 -13.68 22.46
N ALA A 21 -6.26 -13.36 23.70
CA ALA A 21 -5.86 -12.00 24.08
C ALA A 21 -4.60 -11.54 23.34
N PHE A 22 -3.58 -12.40 23.25
CA PHE A 22 -2.36 -12.13 22.48
C PHE A 22 -2.67 -11.89 21.00
N LEU A 23 -3.41 -12.80 20.36
CA LEU A 23 -3.78 -12.68 18.95
C LEU A 23 -4.62 -11.42 18.68
N THR A 24 -5.54 -11.09 19.58
CA THR A 24 -6.39 -9.88 19.47
C THR A 24 -5.54 -8.61 19.56
N SER A 25 -4.57 -8.58 20.47
CA SER A 25 -3.62 -7.47 20.60
C SER A 25 -2.72 -7.34 19.36
N ALA A 26 -2.15 -8.45 18.89
CA ALA A 26 -1.29 -8.49 17.70
C ALA A 26 -2.04 -8.02 16.44
N VAL A 27 -3.30 -8.44 16.28
CA VAL A 27 -4.15 -7.96 15.18
C VAL A 27 -4.39 -6.46 15.33
N SER A 28 -4.83 -5.99 16.50
CA SER A 28 -5.10 -4.57 16.73
C SER A 28 -3.88 -3.69 16.44
N GLN A 29 -2.69 -4.15 16.83
CA GLN A 29 -1.43 -3.47 16.51
C GLN A 29 -1.17 -3.43 14.99
N ALA A 30 -1.27 -4.57 14.31
CA ALA A 30 -1.07 -4.64 12.87
C ALA A 30 -2.08 -3.77 12.09
N GLU A 31 -3.32 -3.64 12.60
CA GLU A 31 -4.33 -2.77 12.01
C GLU A 31 -3.99 -1.28 12.18
N GLY A 32 -3.49 -0.90 13.35
CA GLY A 32 -3.00 0.47 13.60
C GLY A 32 -1.83 0.83 12.67
N GLU A 33 -0.81 -0.03 12.60
CA GLU A 33 0.35 0.19 11.72
C GLU A 33 -0.05 0.28 10.24
N ARG A 34 -1.01 -0.53 9.80
CA ARG A 34 -1.58 -0.46 8.45
C ARG A 34 -2.26 0.88 8.18
N GLU A 35 -3.01 1.39 9.15
CA GLU A 35 -3.68 2.69 9.02
C GLU A 35 -2.68 3.85 8.98
N ASP A 36 -1.63 3.81 9.79
CA ASP A 36 -0.55 4.81 9.76
C ASP A 36 0.14 4.85 8.39
N ILE A 37 0.49 3.68 7.84
CA ILE A 37 1.10 3.59 6.50
C ILE A 37 0.13 4.13 5.43
N ARG A 38 -1.15 3.79 5.54
CA ARG A 38 -2.19 4.28 4.62
C ARG A 38 -2.29 5.81 4.66
N GLN A 39 -2.26 6.42 5.85
CA GLN A 39 -2.28 7.87 6.00
C GLN A 39 -1.03 8.53 5.40
N GLN A 40 0.16 7.97 5.66
CA GLN A 40 1.41 8.45 5.05
C GLN A 40 1.35 8.40 3.52
N LEU A 41 0.80 7.33 2.95
CA LEU A 41 0.63 7.20 1.52
C LEU A 41 -0.35 8.25 0.95
N MET A 42 -1.47 8.52 1.64
CA MET A 42 -2.40 9.57 1.24
C MET A 42 -1.74 10.95 1.23
N GLU A 43 -0.93 11.24 2.25
CA GLU A 43 -0.21 12.50 2.38
C GLU A 43 0.85 12.65 1.28
N LYS A 44 1.61 11.60 0.98
CA LYS A 44 2.55 11.59 -0.16
C LYS A 44 1.86 11.79 -1.50
N LYS A 45 0.69 11.17 -1.71
CA LYS A 45 -0.13 11.40 -2.91
C LYS A 45 -0.63 12.85 -3.00
N ARG A 46 -1.01 13.47 -1.88
CA ARG A 46 -1.40 14.89 -1.83
C ARG A 46 -0.24 15.79 -2.22
N GLN A 47 0.93 15.59 -1.64
CA GLN A 47 2.15 16.34 -1.95
C GLN A 47 2.53 16.25 -3.44
N CYS A 48 2.45 15.05 -4.03
CA CYS A 48 2.71 14.85 -5.45
C CYS A 48 1.73 15.64 -6.34
N ARG A 49 0.42 15.62 -6.01
CA ARG A 49 -0.58 16.41 -6.75
C ARG A 49 -0.31 17.91 -6.69
N GLU A 50 0.10 18.43 -5.53
CA GLU A 50 0.41 19.84 -5.37
C GLU A 50 1.64 20.27 -6.17
N LEU A 51 2.71 19.46 -6.15
CA LEU A 51 3.89 19.72 -6.97
C LEU A 51 3.54 19.72 -8.46
N LEU A 52 2.73 18.77 -8.93
CA LEU A 52 2.27 18.74 -10.32
C LEU A 52 1.46 19.99 -10.69
N GLN A 53 0.61 20.48 -9.78
CA GLN A 53 -0.15 21.72 -10.00
C GLN A 53 0.75 22.96 -10.03
N GLN A 54 1.78 23.01 -9.18
CA GLN A 54 2.79 24.08 -9.20
C GLN A 54 3.58 24.07 -10.51
N ILE A 55 4.03 22.90 -10.97
CA ILE A 55 4.75 22.74 -12.25
C ILE A 55 3.86 23.19 -13.42
N ALA A 56 2.58 22.82 -13.42
CA ALA A 56 1.63 23.26 -14.45
C ALA A 56 1.44 24.78 -14.46
N SER A 57 1.38 25.40 -13.28
CA SER A 57 1.24 26.85 -13.13
C SER A 57 2.49 27.59 -13.62
N LEU A 58 3.68 27.11 -13.26
CA LEU A 58 4.96 27.65 -13.73
C LEU A 58 5.11 27.53 -15.25
N LYS A 59 4.75 26.38 -15.84
CA LYS A 59 4.76 26.22 -17.31
C LYS A 59 3.83 27.21 -18.01
N LYS A 60 2.65 27.47 -17.45
CA LYS A 60 1.67 28.43 -17.99
C LYS A 60 2.21 29.86 -17.95
N GLU A 61 2.84 30.25 -16.83
CA GLU A 61 3.45 31.58 -16.68
C GLU A 61 4.60 31.79 -17.67
N GLN A 62 5.47 30.79 -17.83
CA GLN A 62 6.58 30.84 -18.79
C GLN A 62 6.08 30.95 -20.24
N GLN A 63 4.98 30.27 -20.59
CA GLN A 63 4.36 30.36 -21.92
C GLN A 63 3.71 31.72 -22.19
N LEU A 64 3.16 32.38 -21.17
CA LEU A 64 2.62 33.75 -21.28
C LEU A 64 3.74 34.79 -21.46
N GLN A 65 4.90 34.61 -20.81
CA GLN A 65 6.06 35.49 -21.00
C GLN A 65 6.65 35.43 -22.42
N LEU A 66 6.61 34.26 -23.08
CA LEU A 66 7.07 34.06 -24.47
C LEU A 66 6.19 34.74 -25.54
N THR A 67 4.91 34.98 -25.24
CA THR A 67 3.99 35.65 -26.19
C THR A 67 3.89 37.16 -25.98
N SER A 68 4.50 37.70 -24.92
CA SER A 68 4.46 39.13 -24.57
C SER A 68 5.80 39.87 -24.73
N THR A 69 6.90 39.19 -25.06
CA THR A 69 8.24 39.80 -25.17
C THR A 69 8.68 40.02 -26.62
N GLY A 70 7.92 40.87 -27.32
CA GLY A 70 8.48 41.71 -28.38
C GLY A 70 9.22 42.89 -27.75
N GLY A 71 10.40 42.66 -27.16
CA GLY A 71 11.29 43.74 -26.71
C GLY A 71 12.02 43.49 -25.40
N SER A 72 13.36 43.45 -25.51
CA SER A 72 14.37 43.75 -24.48
C SER A 72 14.64 42.75 -23.34
N ASN A 73 15.87 42.22 -23.41
CA ASN A 73 16.86 42.05 -22.34
C ASN A 73 16.65 40.99 -21.23
N ALA A 74 17.46 39.93 -21.35
CA ALA A 74 18.27 39.35 -20.26
C ALA A 74 17.60 38.64 -19.07
N ASP A 75 16.50 37.90 -19.29
CA ASP A 75 15.98 36.98 -18.27
C ASP A 75 15.53 35.63 -18.85
N SER A 76 16.34 35.07 -19.74
CA SER A 76 16.13 33.70 -20.21
C SER A 76 16.90 32.76 -19.29
N VAL A 77 16.19 31.83 -18.65
CA VAL A 77 16.79 30.68 -17.95
C VAL A 77 17.87 30.05 -18.86
N PRO A 78 19.10 29.85 -18.38
CA PRO A 78 20.16 29.27 -19.20
C PRO A 78 19.70 27.93 -19.78
N GLY A 79 19.92 27.71 -21.08
CA GLY A 79 19.47 26.49 -21.78
C GLY A 79 19.96 25.18 -21.14
N GLU A 80 21.08 25.25 -20.42
CA GLU A 80 21.64 24.16 -19.60
C GLU A 80 20.69 23.72 -18.47
N VAL A 81 20.02 24.67 -17.80
CA VAL A 81 19.05 24.38 -16.74
C VAL A 81 17.78 23.76 -17.32
N HIS A 82 17.40 24.16 -18.55
CA HIS A 82 16.25 23.58 -19.24
C HIS A 82 16.47 22.11 -19.59
N GLU A 83 17.64 21.78 -20.15
CA GLU A 83 17.95 20.38 -20.48
C GLU A 83 18.17 19.51 -19.26
N ALA A 84 18.84 20.03 -18.22
CA ALA A 84 18.96 19.31 -16.96
C ALA A 84 17.58 19.01 -16.34
N LEU A 85 16.64 19.96 -16.41
CA LEU A 85 15.28 19.73 -15.91
C LEU A 85 14.54 18.68 -16.75
N LYS A 86 14.72 18.69 -18.07
CA LYS A 86 14.09 17.73 -18.98
C LYS A 86 14.60 16.31 -18.74
N GLU A 87 15.91 16.13 -18.60
CA GLU A 87 16.52 14.82 -18.27
C GLU A 87 15.97 14.28 -16.95
N ARG A 88 15.83 15.15 -15.93
CA ARG A 88 15.28 14.75 -14.62
C ARG A 88 13.79 14.41 -14.69
N VAL A 89 13.03 15.04 -15.59
CA VAL A 89 11.63 14.68 -15.83
C VAL A 89 11.53 13.32 -16.50
N GLU A 90 12.34 13.06 -17.54
CA GLU A 90 12.35 11.76 -18.23
C GLU A 90 12.75 10.62 -17.28
N GLU A 91 13.75 10.86 -16.42
CA GLU A 91 14.15 9.91 -15.37
C GLU A 91 13.03 9.66 -14.36
N LEU A 92 12.29 10.69 -13.96
CA LEU A 92 11.15 10.57 -13.06
C LEU A 92 9.98 9.82 -13.72
N GLU A 93 9.70 10.07 -15.00
CA GLU A 93 8.67 9.36 -15.76
C GLU A 93 8.98 7.87 -15.86
N HIS A 94 10.24 7.52 -16.15
CA HIS A 94 10.69 6.13 -16.16
C HIS A 94 10.52 5.45 -14.79
N HIS A 95 10.92 6.12 -13.70
CA HIS A 95 10.69 5.60 -12.34
C HIS A 95 9.20 5.41 -12.03
N CYS A 96 8.34 6.35 -12.44
CA CYS A 96 6.89 6.22 -12.25
C CYS A 96 6.32 4.98 -12.96
N ILE A 97 6.78 4.68 -14.18
CA ILE A 97 6.36 3.50 -14.93
C ILE A 97 6.80 2.22 -14.20
N GLN A 98 8.05 2.15 -13.73
CA GLN A 98 8.56 1.00 -12.99
C GLN A 98 7.77 0.76 -11.71
N LEU A 99 7.59 1.80 -10.90
CA LEU A 99 6.83 1.73 -9.65
C LEU A 99 5.38 1.31 -9.89
N SER A 100 4.78 1.73 -11.02
CA SER A 100 3.44 1.26 -11.41
C SER A 100 3.44 -0.25 -11.64
N GLY A 101 4.38 -0.78 -12.43
CA GLY A 101 4.46 -2.23 -12.69
C GLY A 101 4.76 -3.08 -11.46
N GLU A 102 5.63 -2.59 -10.57
CA GLU A 102 5.88 -3.22 -9.27
C GLU A 102 4.62 -3.25 -8.40
N THR A 103 3.86 -2.15 -8.40
CA THR A 103 2.59 -2.05 -7.65
C THR A 103 1.55 -3.03 -8.19
N ASP A 104 1.44 -3.17 -9.51
CA ASP A 104 0.52 -4.13 -10.14
C ASP A 104 0.88 -5.57 -9.75
N THR A 105 2.16 -5.92 -9.81
CA THR A 105 2.67 -7.25 -9.42
C THR A 105 2.37 -7.56 -7.94
N ILE A 106 2.54 -6.59 -7.05
CA ILE A 106 2.17 -6.73 -5.64
C ILE A 106 0.65 -6.96 -5.50
N GLY A 107 -0.16 -6.25 -6.28
CA GLY A 107 -1.62 -6.42 -6.31
C GLY A 107 -2.04 -7.84 -6.70
N GLU A 108 -1.41 -8.41 -7.73
CA GLU A 108 -1.65 -9.79 -8.15
C GLU A 108 -1.31 -10.80 -7.06
N TYR A 109 -0.17 -10.60 -6.38
CA TYR A 109 0.24 -11.46 -5.27
C TYR A 109 -0.75 -11.41 -4.09
N ILE A 110 -1.25 -10.22 -3.75
CA ILE A 110 -2.28 -10.06 -2.72
C ILE A 110 -3.55 -10.83 -3.09
N ALA A 111 -4.01 -10.74 -4.34
CA ALA A 111 -5.19 -11.45 -4.81
C ALA A 111 -5.01 -12.98 -4.72
N LEU A 112 -3.86 -13.50 -5.13
CA LEU A 112 -3.52 -14.93 -5.00
C LEU A 112 -3.53 -15.37 -3.53
N TYR A 113 -2.92 -14.59 -2.64
CA TYR A 113 -2.89 -14.91 -1.21
C TYR A 113 -4.29 -14.91 -0.61
N GLN A 114 -5.14 -13.94 -0.96
CA GLN A 114 -6.52 -13.88 -0.51
C GLN A 114 -7.32 -15.12 -0.95
N ASN A 115 -7.13 -15.56 -2.20
CA ASN A 115 -7.76 -16.77 -2.72
C ASN A 115 -7.31 -18.02 -1.93
N GLN A 116 -6.00 -18.19 -1.74
CA GLN A 116 -5.46 -19.31 -0.97
C GLN A 116 -5.99 -19.33 0.47
N ARG A 117 -6.08 -18.17 1.12
CA ARG A 117 -6.65 -18.03 2.46
C ARG A 117 -8.13 -18.40 2.49
N ALA A 118 -8.90 -18.03 1.46
CA ALA A 118 -10.32 -18.38 1.38
C ALA A 118 -10.50 -19.91 1.27
N ILE A 119 -9.68 -20.59 0.46
CA ILE A 119 -9.69 -22.05 0.33
C ILE A 119 -9.38 -22.73 1.67
N LEU A 120 -8.33 -22.27 2.38
CA LEU A 120 -7.96 -22.82 3.69
C LEU A 120 -9.08 -22.66 4.72
N LYS A 121 -9.70 -21.47 4.79
CA LYS A 121 -10.87 -21.24 5.66
C LYS A 121 -12.05 -22.14 5.30
N GLN A 122 -12.29 -22.37 4.01
CA GLN A 122 -13.37 -23.24 3.57
C GLN A 122 -13.15 -24.70 3.99
N ARG A 123 -11.95 -25.24 3.78
CA ARG A 123 -11.60 -26.60 4.22
C ARG A 123 -11.71 -26.77 5.73
N HIS A 124 -11.29 -25.76 6.49
CA HIS A 124 -11.43 -25.81 7.94
C HIS A 124 -12.90 -25.85 8.37
N ARG A 125 -13.77 -25.03 7.75
CA ARG A 125 -15.22 -25.08 8.02
C ARG A 125 -15.82 -26.43 7.70
N GLU A 126 -15.51 -27.00 6.53
CA GLU A 126 -16.00 -28.32 6.13
C GLU A 126 -15.60 -29.43 7.13
N LYS A 127 -14.38 -29.36 7.65
CA LYS A 127 -13.90 -30.30 8.67
C LYS A 127 -14.66 -30.15 9.99
N GLU A 128 -14.89 -28.93 10.45
CA GLU A 128 -15.69 -28.66 11.65
C GLU A 128 -17.14 -29.14 11.48
N ASP A 129 -17.77 -28.85 10.34
CA ASP A 129 -19.13 -29.29 10.04
C ASP A 129 -19.26 -30.82 10.02
N TYR A 130 -18.22 -31.52 9.56
CA TYR A 130 -18.17 -32.98 9.58
C TYR A 130 -18.01 -33.53 11.00
N ILE A 131 -17.15 -32.93 11.82
CA ILE A 131 -16.97 -33.30 13.22
C ILE A 131 -18.27 -33.08 14.00
N ASN A 132 -18.94 -31.95 13.79
CA ASN A 132 -20.22 -31.63 14.42
C ASN A 132 -21.31 -32.65 14.04
N ARG A 133 -21.39 -33.05 12.77
CA ARG A 133 -22.32 -34.11 12.33
C ARG A 133 -22.04 -35.46 13.01
N LEU A 134 -20.79 -35.89 13.04
CA LEU A 134 -20.40 -37.13 13.74
C LEU A 134 -20.71 -37.10 15.23
N ALA A 135 -20.54 -35.95 15.87
CA ALA A 135 -20.88 -35.77 17.28
C ALA A 135 -22.39 -35.92 17.51
N GLN A 136 -23.21 -35.30 16.65
CA GLN A 136 -24.67 -35.41 16.71
C GLN A 136 -25.15 -36.86 16.49
N ASP A 137 -24.67 -37.54 15.44
CA ASP A 137 -25.05 -38.92 15.15
C ASP A 137 -24.72 -39.85 16.34
N LYS A 138 -23.59 -39.60 17.02
CA LYS A 138 -23.18 -40.36 18.21
C LYS A 138 -24.08 -40.09 19.43
N GLU A 139 -24.64 -38.90 19.58
CA GLU A 139 -25.62 -38.60 20.63
C GLU A 139 -26.96 -39.26 20.33
N ASP A 140 -27.43 -39.18 19.08
CA ASP A 140 -28.69 -39.77 18.65
C ASP A 140 -28.69 -41.31 18.80
N MET A 141 -27.55 -41.98 18.57
CA MET A 141 -27.40 -43.43 18.79
C MET A 141 -27.40 -43.86 20.26
N LYS A 142 -27.28 -42.93 21.22
CA LYS A 142 -27.30 -43.24 22.66
C LYS A 142 -28.68 -43.10 23.30
N MET A 143 -29.66 -42.56 22.58
CA MET A 143 -31.07 -42.53 23.00
C MET A 143 -31.80 -43.79 22.57
#